data_AF-A0A0T6LV54-F1
#
_entry.id   AF-A0A0T6LV54-F1
#
_cell.length_a   1.000
_cell.length_b   1.000
_cell.length_c   1.000
_cell.angle_alpha   90.00
_cell.angle_beta   90.00
_cell.angle_gamma   90.00
#
_symmetry.space_group_name_H-M   'P 1'
#
loop_
_entity.id
_entity.type
_entity.pdbx_description
1 polymer ?
#
loop_
_entity_poly.entity_id
_entity_poly.type
_entity_poly.pdbx_seq_one_letter_code
_entity_poly.pdbx_strand_id
1 'polypeptide(L)'
;MHSTDPVTRAACKGFFVTHLHLPTVMTYEEVGRCDDVVWGRPRRIQDLYYPFMDVLHSVLDVRRRGYQVSDLTHLDAHPLTGLRPRERLLLSVVSATGGRLVTVNPRLLRASSAGLPVCSPRPSQETAPFPDELESLYRQSLALEVDHAEV
;
A
#
# COMPACT_ATOMS: atom_id res chain seq x y z
N MET A 1 -5.11 -0.20 5.06
CA MET A 1 -5.64 -0.71 6.34
C MET A 1 -6.66 0.23 6.97
N HIS A 2 -6.92 1.39 6.38
CA HIS A 2 -7.85 2.40 6.92
C HIS A 2 -9.07 2.57 6.02
N SER A 3 -9.42 1.53 5.24
CA SER A 3 -10.59 1.53 4.37
C SER A 3 -11.86 1.77 5.17
N THR A 4 -12.80 2.55 4.63
CA THR A 4 -14.18 2.64 5.15
C THR A 4 -14.91 1.30 5.01
N ASP A 5 -14.62 0.52 3.95
CA ASP A 5 -15.10 -0.86 3.83
C ASP A 5 -14.37 -1.79 4.83
N PRO A 6 -15.08 -2.38 5.81
CA PRO A 6 -14.48 -3.26 6.82
C PRO A 6 -13.86 -4.53 6.23
N VAL A 7 -14.37 -5.04 5.10
CA VAL A 7 -13.82 -6.25 4.46
C VAL A 7 -12.45 -5.95 3.85
N THR A 8 -12.36 -4.87 3.07
CA THR A 8 -11.08 -4.38 2.53
C THR A 8 -10.09 -4.02 3.64
N ARG A 9 -10.57 -3.39 4.72
CA ARG A 9 -9.77 -3.06 5.90
C ARG A 9 -9.15 -4.31 6.53
N ALA A 10 -9.96 -5.34 6.80
CA ALA A 10 -9.52 -6.61 7.38
C ALA A 10 -8.52 -7.35 6.47
N ALA A 11 -8.80 -7.42 5.16
CA ALA A 11 -7.89 -8.03 4.19
C ALA A 11 -6.52 -7.32 4.14
N CYS A 12 -6.52 -5.99 4.10
CA CYS A 12 -5.28 -5.22 4.14
C CYS A 12 -4.52 -5.40 5.45
N LYS A 13 -5.21 -5.36 6.60
CA LYS A 13 -4.58 -5.59 7.91
C LYS A 13 -3.94 -6.98 7.94
N GLY A 14 -4.64 -8.00 7.46
CA GLY A 14 -4.15 -9.37 7.44
C GLY A 14 -2.93 -9.55 6.57
N PHE A 15 -2.87 -8.83 5.44
CA PHE A 15 -1.67 -8.77 4.63
C PHE A 15 -0.48 -8.25 5.45
N PHE A 16 -0.58 -7.09 6.10
CA PHE A 16 0.54 -6.54 6.86
C PHE A 16 0.94 -7.43 8.04
N VAL A 17 -0.02 -7.95 8.81
CA VAL A 17 0.27 -8.85 9.95
C VAL A 17 1.07 -10.07 9.51
N THR A 18 0.70 -10.67 8.38
CA THR A 18 1.40 -11.86 7.86
C THR A 18 2.71 -11.55 7.16
N HIS A 19 2.98 -10.28 6.82
CA HIS A 19 4.15 -9.84 6.07
C HIS A 19 5.10 -8.93 6.88
N LEU A 20 4.88 -8.75 8.18
CA LEU A 20 5.72 -7.89 9.03
C LEU A 20 7.22 -8.22 8.94
N HIS A 21 7.55 -9.49 8.76
CA HIS A 21 8.91 -10.01 8.71
C HIS A 21 9.52 -10.02 7.30
N LEU A 22 8.77 -9.59 6.28
CA LEU A 22 9.21 -9.60 4.89
C LEU A 22 9.62 -8.19 4.44
N PRO A 23 10.67 -8.07 3.61
CA PRO A 23 11.05 -6.78 3.07
C PRO A 23 9.95 -6.23 2.17
N THR A 24 9.62 -4.97 2.37
CA THR A 24 8.67 -4.22 1.54
C THR A 24 9.41 -3.11 0.80
N VAL A 25 9.14 -2.97 -0.49
CA VAL A 25 9.72 -1.89 -1.29
C VAL A 25 8.69 -0.78 -1.46
N MET A 26 9.10 0.45 -1.19
CA MET A 26 8.29 1.64 -1.49
C MET A 26 9.11 2.62 -2.31
N THR A 27 8.53 3.17 -3.37
CA THR A 27 9.13 4.31 -4.06
C THR A 27 8.91 5.58 -3.22
N TYR A 28 9.76 6.59 -3.36
CA TYR A 28 9.54 7.88 -2.69
C TYR A 28 8.19 8.52 -3.10
N GLU A 29 7.72 8.24 -4.32
CA GLU A 29 6.39 8.67 -4.76
C GLU A 29 5.26 7.99 -3.97
N GLU A 30 5.33 6.66 -3.75
CA GLU A 30 4.32 5.97 -2.94
C GLU A 30 4.36 6.41 -1.47
N VAL A 31 5.53 6.74 -0.93
CA VAL A 31 5.64 7.38 0.40
C VAL A 31 4.88 8.71 0.41
N GLY A 32 5.16 9.60 -0.56
CA GLY A 32 4.48 10.89 -0.67
C GLY A 32 2.96 10.76 -0.85
N ARG A 33 2.48 9.74 -1.59
CA ARG A 33 1.05 9.48 -1.75
C ARG A 33 0.37 9.04 -0.47
N CYS A 34 1.04 8.21 0.33
CA CYS A 34 0.52 7.82 1.64
C CYS A 34 0.38 9.04 2.56
N ASP A 35 1.38 9.92 2.58
CA ASP A 35 1.36 11.13 3.40
C ASP A 35 0.34 12.18 2.90
N ASP A 36 0.20 12.36 1.59
CA ASP A 36 -0.74 13.32 0.99
C ASP A 36 -2.20 13.08 1.45
N VAL A 37 -2.61 11.82 1.52
CA VAL A 37 -3.95 11.43 2.02
C VAL A 37 -4.15 11.83 3.48
N VAL A 38 -3.10 11.75 4.30
CA VAL A 38 -3.14 12.01 5.74
C VAL A 38 -3.05 13.51 6.01
N TRP A 39 -2.20 14.23 5.29
CA TRP A 39 -2.03 15.68 5.39
C TRP A 39 -3.29 16.44 5.01
N GLY A 40 -4.12 15.88 4.13
CA GLY A 40 -5.45 16.42 3.81
C GLY A 40 -6.49 16.31 4.94
N ARG A 41 -6.16 15.70 6.09
CA ARG A 41 -7.09 15.49 7.21
C ARG A 41 -6.85 16.49 8.35
N PRO A 42 -7.85 16.74 9.22
CA PRO A 42 -7.67 17.60 10.38
C PRO A 42 -6.52 17.12 11.28
N ARG A 43 -5.78 18.06 11.89
CA ARG A 43 -4.61 17.76 12.73
C ARG A 43 -4.87 16.69 13.79
N ARG A 44 -6.02 16.75 14.47
CA ARG A 44 -6.44 15.75 15.47
C ARG A 44 -6.50 14.31 14.93
N ILE A 45 -6.78 14.12 13.65
CA ILE A 45 -6.80 12.80 13.00
C ILE A 45 -5.37 12.36 12.70
N GLN A 46 -4.53 13.29 12.23
CA GLN A 46 -3.10 13.03 12.00
C GLN A 46 -2.41 12.58 13.29
N ASP A 47 -2.67 13.26 14.41
CA ASP A 47 -2.09 12.95 15.72
C ASP A 47 -2.48 11.54 16.23
N LEU A 48 -3.65 11.02 15.83
CA LEU A 48 -4.08 9.65 16.14
C LEU A 48 -3.49 8.61 15.16
N TYR A 49 -3.14 9.03 13.95
CA TYR A 49 -2.67 8.16 12.89
C TYR A 49 -1.15 7.94 12.90
N TYR A 50 -0.37 9.02 13.00
CA TYR A 50 1.09 8.96 12.85
C TYR A 50 1.79 8.04 13.86
N PRO A 51 1.39 7.98 15.15
CA PRO A 51 2.00 7.04 16.09
C PRO A 51 1.95 5.59 15.62
N PHE A 52 0.85 5.15 15.00
CA PHE A 52 0.76 3.81 14.41
C PHE A 52 1.73 3.63 13.24
N MET A 53 1.78 4.59 12.32
CA MET A 53 2.65 4.49 11.14
C MET A 53 4.14 4.53 11.50
N ASP A 54 4.52 5.35 12.46
CA ASP A 54 5.92 5.47 12.90
C ASP A 54 6.42 4.15 13.50
N VAL A 55 5.62 3.53 14.38
CA VAL A 55 5.95 2.22 14.95
C VAL A 55 5.90 1.14 13.86
N LEU A 56 4.88 1.14 13.01
CA LEU A 56 4.75 0.18 11.89
C LEU A 56 6.00 0.22 10.98
N HIS A 57 6.48 1.40 10.61
CA HIS A 57 7.67 1.56 9.78
C HIS A 57 8.98 1.25 10.51
N SER A 58 8.97 1.19 11.85
CA SER A 58 10.12 0.76 12.65
C SER A 58 10.20 -0.77 12.75
N VAL A 59 9.08 -1.48 12.64
CA VAL A 59 9.05 -2.95 12.62
C VAL A 59 9.11 -3.55 11.21
N LEU A 60 8.60 -2.85 10.20
CA LEU A 60 8.71 -3.28 8.80
C LEU A 60 10.09 -2.96 8.21
N ASP A 61 10.70 -3.92 7.50
CA ASP A 61 11.86 -3.65 6.63
C ASP A 61 11.38 -2.93 5.35
N VAL A 62 11.10 -1.62 5.47
CA VAL A 62 10.71 -0.76 4.34
C VAL A 62 11.96 -0.23 3.62
N ARG A 63 12.23 -0.79 2.45
CA ARG A 63 13.28 -0.36 1.54
C ARG A 63 12.75 0.74 0.63
N ARG A 64 13.10 1.99 0.98
CA ARG A 64 12.75 3.16 0.17
C ARG A 64 13.73 3.31 -0.98
N ARG A 65 13.23 3.56 -2.18
CA ARG A 65 14.06 3.80 -3.36
C ARG A 65 13.52 4.89 -4.28
N GLY A 66 14.42 5.52 -5.01
CA GLY A 66 14.08 6.32 -6.17
C GLY A 66 13.85 5.47 -7.41
N TYR A 67 13.37 6.12 -8.47
CA TYR A 67 13.34 5.57 -9.81
C TYR A 67 14.77 5.49 -10.38
N GLN A 68 15.02 4.42 -11.13
CA GLN A 68 16.26 4.19 -11.88
C GLN A 68 15.95 4.14 -13.37
N VAL A 69 16.96 4.42 -14.19
CA VAL A 69 16.82 4.36 -15.66
C VAL A 69 16.38 2.95 -16.11
N SER A 70 16.84 1.90 -15.43
CA SER A 70 16.42 0.52 -15.68
C SER A 70 14.95 0.25 -15.38
N ASP A 71 14.28 1.06 -14.56
CA ASP A 71 12.83 0.91 -14.36
C ASP A 71 12.10 1.30 -15.65
N LEU A 72 12.61 2.28 -16.39
CA LEU A 72 11.99 2.80 -17.60
C LEU A 72 12.01 1.79 -18.76
N THR A 73 12.95 0.84 -18.78
CA THR A 73 12.99 -0.20 -19.83
C THR A 73 11.80 -1.15 -19.74
N HIS A 74 11.10 -1.18 -18.61
CA HIS A 74 9.88 -1.95 -18.40
C HIS A 74 8.60 -1.12 -18.53
N LEU A 75 8.69 0.15 -18.96
CA LEU A 75 7.54 1.07 -19.06
C LEU A 75 6.60 0.76 -20.23
N ASP A 76 7.17 0.31 -21.35
CA ASP A 76 6.44 0.01 -22.58
C ASP A 76 6.14 -1.48 -22.74
N ALA A 77 6.62 -2.33 -21.81
CA ALA A 77 6.31 -3.76 -21.79
C ALA A 77 4.81 -4.04 -21.53
N HIS A 78 4.07 -3.02 -21.04
CA HIS A 78 2.72 -3.18 -20.50
C HIS A 78 1.75 -2.25 -21.23
N PRO A 79 1.19 -2.64 -22.40
CA PRO A 79 0.25 -1.82 -23.16
C PRO A 79 -1.16 -1.85 -22.55
N LEU A 80 -1.26 -1.59 -21.24
CA LEU A 80 -2.53 -1.51 -20.54
C LEU A 80 -3.17 -0.15 -20.80
N THR A 81 -4.29 -0.19 -21.52
CA THR A 81 -5.12 1.00 -21.76
C THR A 81 -5.72 1.49 -20.44
N GLY A 82 -5.73 2.82 -20.24
CA GLY A 82 -6.36 3.46 -19.08
C GLY A 82 -5.54 3.54 -17.80
N LEU A 83 -4.26 3.11 -17.80
CA LEU A 83 -3.34 3.42 -16.71
C LEU A 83 -2.80 4.84 -16.82
N ARG A 84 -2.71 5.54 -15.69
CA ARG A 84 -2.04 6.84 -15.59
C ARG A 84 -0.52 6.66 -15.71
N PRO A 85 0.24 7.68 -16.14
CA PRO A 85 1.71 7.58 -16.25
C PRO A 85 2.38 7.06 -14.98
N ARG A 86 1.91 7.50 -13.81
CA ARG A 86 2.35 7.01 -12.52
C ARG A 86 2.12 5.51 -12.31
N GLU A 87 0.92 5.04 -12.62
CA GLU A 87 0.53 3.63 -12.44
C GLU A 87 1.39 2.74 -13.34
N ARG A 88 1.72 3.21 -14.56
CA ARG A 88 2.68 2.54 -15.43
C ARG A 88 4.06 2.47 -14.78
N LEU A 89 4.56 3.59 -14.26
CA LEU A 89 5.88 3.67 -13.64
C LEU A 89 5.99 2.78 -12.39
N LEU A 90 4.96 2.72 -11.54
CA LEU A 90 4.89 1.79 -10.41
C LEU A 90 5.01 0.33 -10.87
N LEU A 91 4.24 -0.07 -11.89
CA LEU A 91 4.29 -1.43 -12.43
C LEU A 91 5.65 -1.75 -13.06
N SER A 92 6.31 -0.75 -13.65
CA SER A 92 7.66 -0.91 -14.18
C SER A 92 8.68 -1.17 -13.08
N VAL A 93 8.61 -0.47 -11.94
CA VAL A 93 9.44 -0.78 -10.77
C VAL A 93 9.17 -2.20 -10.28
N VAL A 94 7.90 -2.59 -10.13
CA VAL A 94 7.53 -3.94 -9.69
C VAL A 94 8.12 -4.99 -10.62
N SER A 95 8.06 -4.77 -11.94
CA SER A 95 8.64 -5.66 -12.95
C SER A 95 10.17 -5.71 -12.84
N ALA A 96 10.82 -4.55 -12.74
CA ALA A 96 12.28 -4.44 -12.67
C ALA A 96 12.86 -5.08 -11.40
N THR A 97 12.11 -5.07 -10.30
CA THR A 97 12.53 -5.71 -9.03
C THR A 97 12.12 -7.17 -8.91
N GLY A 98 11.41 -7.73 -9.90
CA GLY A 98 10.80 -9.07 -9.79
C GLY A 98 9.81 -9.19 -8.62
N GLY A 99 9.21 -8.07 -8.22
CA GLY A 99 8.33 -7.98 -7.05
C GLY A 99 6.89 -8.33 -7.38
N ARG A 100 6.02 -8.13 -6.38
CA ARG A 100 4.57 -8.22 -6.54
C ARG A 100 3.91 -7.01 -5.92
N LEU A 101 3.00 -6.38 -6.66
CA LEU A 101 2.15 -5.32 -6.15
C LEU A 101 0.90 -5.91 -5.52
N VAL A 102 0.70 -5.65 -4.22
CA VAL A 102 -0.56 -5.95 -3.54
C VAL A 102 -1.34 -4.66 -3.40
N THR A 103 -2.53 -4.60 -3.99
CA THR A 103 -3.31 -3.36 -4.06
C THR A 103 -4.81 -3.62 -4.06
N VAL A 104 -5.57 -2.62 -3.62
CA VAL A 104 -7.04 -2.59 -3.70
C VAL A 104 -7.53 -1.70 -4.83
N ASN A 105 -6.62 -1.01 -5.54
CA ASN A 105 -6.99 -0.12 -6.63
C ASN A 105 -7.49 -0.93 -7.84
N PRO A 106 -8.75 -0.76 -8.27
CA PRO A 106 -9.34 -1.56 -9.33
C PRO A 106 -8.67 -1.34 -10.69
N ARG A 107 -8.10 -0.15 -10.97
CA ARG A 107 -7.36 0.10 -12.22
C ARG A 107 -6.10 -0.74 -12.30
N LEU A 108 -5.35 -0.81 -11.20
CA LEU A 108 -4.14 -1.63 -11.10
C LEU A 108 -4.47 -3.11 -11.05
N LEU A 109 -5.56 -3.52 -10.39
CA LEU A 109 -5.96 -4.93 -10.34
C LEU A 109 -6.29 -5.50 -11.73
N ARG A 110 -6.84 -4.70 -12.66
CA ARG A 110 -7.03 -5.14 -14.06
C ARG A 110 -5.74 -5.53 -14.76
N ALA A 111 -4.59 -5.03 -14.30
CA ALA A 111 -3.28 -5.39 -14.84
C ALA A 111 -2.95 -6.88 -14.63
N SER A 112 -3.52 -7.50 -13.59
CA SER A 112 -3.33 -8.94 -13.32
C SER A 112 -3.85 -9.82 -14.46
N SER A 113 -4.91 -9.40 -15.15
CA SER A 113 -5.46 -10.12 -16.31
C SER A 113 -4.52 -10.13 -17.51
N ALA A 114 -3.55 -9.20 -17.56
CA ALA A 114 -2.49 -9.17 -18.56
C ALA A 114 -1.22 -9.91 -18.09
N GLY A 115 -1.30 -10.69 -17.02
CA GLY A 115 -0.17 -11.48 -16.50
C GLY A 115 0.81 -10.68 -15.64
N LEU A 116 0.48 -9.43 -15.29
CA LEU A 116 1.35 -8.64 -14.42
C LEU A 116 1.31 -9.10 -12.97
N PRO A 117 2.41 -8.94 -12.21
CA PRO A 117 2.52 -9.41 -10.83
C PRO A 117 1.76 -8.48 -9.87
N VAL A 118 0.45 -8.39 -10.07
CA VAL A 118 -0.49 -7.59 -9.27
C VAL A 118 -1.54 -8.52 -8.69
N CYS A 119 -1.89 -8.36 -7.42
CA CYS A 119 -3.01 -9.06 -6.82
C CYS A 119 -3.69 -8.22 -5.73
N SER A 120 -4.89 -8.63 -5.35
CA SER A 120 -5.56 -8.12 -4.16
C SER A 120 -4.98 -8.77 -2.90
N PRO A 121 -5.08 -8.11 -1.73
CA PRO A 121 -4.87 -8.81 -0.46
C PRO A 121 -5.88 -9.95 -0.33
N ARG A 122 -5.45 -11.07 0.26
CA ARG A 122 -6.36 -12.22 0.47
C ARG A 122 -7.48 -11.81 1.44
N PRO A 123 -8.74 -12.19 1.16
CA PRO A 123 -9.82 -12.02 2.12
C PRO A 123 -9.46 -12.71 3.44
N SER A 124 -9.72 -12.03 4.55
CA SER A 124 -9.50 -12.53 5.90
C SER A 124 -10.74 -12.20 6.71
N GLN A 125 -11.45 -13.23 7.18
CA GLN A 125 -12.60 -13.07 8.07
C GLN A 125 -12.17 -12.79 9.51
N GLU A 126 -11.01 -13.32 9.92
CA GLU A 126 -10.36 -13.05 11.18
C GLU A 126 -8.92 -12.61 10.93
N THR A 127 -8.60 -11.40 11.35
CA THR A 127 -7.25 -10.88 11.26
C THR A 127 -6.55 -11.11 12.58
N ALA A 128 -5.46 -11.89 12.56
CA ALA A 128 -4.56 -11.93 13.70
C ALA A 128 -4.17 -10.50 14.12
N PRO A 129 -4.05 -10.22 15.42
CA PRO A 129 -3.68 -8.90 15.87
C PRO A 129 -2.23 -8.57 15.46
N PHE A 130 -1.93 -7.28 15.33
CA PHE A 130 -0.54 -6.84 15.43
C PHE A 130 0.04 -7.17 16.82
N PRO A 131 1.36 -7.12 17.02
CA PRO A 131 1.93 -7.11 18.37
C PRO A 131 1.28 -6.02 19.25
N ASP A 132 1.13 -6.30 20.55
CA ASP A 132 0.22 -5.58 21.46
C ASP A 132 0.27 -4.05 21.36
N GLU A 133 1.46 -3.45 21.41
CA GLU A 133 1.62 -1.99 21.31
C GLU A 133 1.16 -1.46 19.95
N LEU A 134 1.57 -2.12 18.86
CA LEU A 134 1.18 -1.75 17.50
C LEU A 134 -0.32 -1.95 17.25
N GLU A 135 -0.95 -2.97 17.85
CA GLU A 135 -2.39 -3.19 17.77
C GLU A 135 -3.18 -2.09 18.49
N SER A 136 -2.69 -1.63 19.65
CA SER A 136 -3.29 -0.49 20.36
C SER A 136 -3.23 0.79 19.53
N LEU A 137 -2.08 1.08 18.94
CA LEU A 137 -1.90 2.23 18.05
C LEU A 137 -2.74 2.09 16.78
N TYR A 138 -2.82 0.89 16.21
CA TYR A 138 -3.66 0.61 15.04
C TYR A 138 -5.12 0.98 15.31
N ARG A 139 -5.69 0.55 16.45
CA ARG A 139 -7.08 0.86 16.82
C ARG A 139 -7.32 2.37 16.95
N GLN A 140 -6.37 3.11 17.53
CA GLN A 140 -6.45 4.58 17.61
C GLN A 140 -6.40 5.23 16.23
N SER A 141 -5.53 4.72 15.35
CA SER A 141 -5.35 5.21 14.00
C SER A 141 -6.60 5.04 13.12
N LEU A 142 -7.56 4.18 13.50
CA LEU A 142 -8.85 4.04 12.80
C LEU A 142 -9.75 5.28 12.89
N ALA A 143 -9.37 6.30 13.68
CA ALA A 143 -9.94 7.63 13.53
C ALA A 143 -9.74 8.21 12.12
N LEU A 144 -8.72 7.74 11.40
CA LEU A 144 -8.60 7.91 9.96
C LEU A 144 -9.39 6.82 9.22
N GLU A 145 -10.34 7.25 8.40
CA GLU A 145 -10.97 6.40 7.39
C GLU A 145 -10.75 6.97 5.98
N VAL A 146 -10.55 6.08 5.03
CA VAL A 146 -10.23 6.40 3.64
C VAL A 146 -11.19 5.65 2.73
N ASP A 147 -11.92 6.39 1.90
CA ASP A 147 -12.64 5.80 0.78
C ASP A 147 -11.68 5.61 -0.39
N HIS A 148 -11.46 4.35 -0.77
CA HIS A 148 -10.58 4.00 -1.89
C HIS A 148 -11.17 4.38 -3.26
N ALA A 149 -12.44 4.75 -3.36
CA ALA A 149 -13.04 5.31 -4.56
C ALA A 149 -12.60 6.76 -4.83
N GLU A 150 -12.18 7.48 -3.78
CA GLU A 150 -11.80 8.91 -3.85
C GLU A 150 -10.29 9.14 -4.11
N VAL A 151 -9.46 8.07 -4.17
CA VAL A 151 -7.97 8.13 -4.17
C VAL A 151 -7.30 7.50 -5.41
#